data_AF-A0A3C0GI20-F1
#
_entry.id   AF-A0A3C0GI20-F1
#
_cell.length_a   1.000
_cell.length_b   1.000
_cell.length_c   1.000
_cell.angle_alpha   90.00
_cell.angle_beta   90.00
_cell.angle_gamma   90.00
#
_symmetry.space_group_name_H-M   'P 1'
#
loop_
_entity.id
_entity.type
_entity.pdbx_description
1 polymer ?
#
loop_
_entity_poly.entity_id
_entity_poly.type
_entity_poly.pdbx_seq_one_letter_code
_entity_poly.pdbx_strand_id
1 'polypeptide(L)'
;MEHNLPIIINTIQNIGDNMDEQVSKFCQAFQELSASDIEWIQSQIYDRRFKNTYTQKQAFFEMNPQSTDQDYFAWQDYRMTHDWQTDIWFMFDEKDFMYHWPYIAAHILQYIED
;
A
#
# COMPACT_ATOMS: atom_id res chain seq x y z
N MET A 1 -2.11 21.74 -40.86
CA MET A 1 -0.94 22.17 -40.06
C MET A 1 -0.99 21.36 -38.79
N GLU A 2 -0.44 20.14 -38.85
CA GLU A 2 -0.36 19.23 -37.72
C GLU A 2 1.03 19.38 -37.11
N HIS A 3 1.08 19.88 -35.88
CA HIS A 3 2.29 19.93 -35.08
C HIS A 3 2.57 18.53 -34.53
N ASN A 4 3.44 17.78 -35.21
CA ASN A 4 4.03 16.57 -34.66
C ASN A 4 5.11 16.94 -33.63
N LEU A 5 4.88 16.52 -32.39
CA LEU A 5 5.84 16.59 -31.27
C LEU A 5 7.03 15.64 -31.55
N PRO A 6 8.29 16.05 -31.28
CA PRO A 6 9.43 15.15 -31.42
C PRO A 6 9.76 14.43 -30.10
N ILE A 7 9.94 13.11 -30.24
CA ILE A 7 10.97 12.29 -29.58
C ILE A 7 10.81 12.12 -28.05
N ILE A 8 10.01 11.12 -27.66
CA ILE A 8 10.17 10.38 -26.38
C ILE A 8 10.14 8.88 -26.71
N ILE A 9 10.99 8.42 -27.64
CA ILE A 9 11.12 6.98 -27.93
C ILE A 9 12.51 6.44 -27.57
N ASN A 10 13.52 7.30 -27.38
CA ASN A 10 14.90 6.84 -27.18
C ASN A 10 15.39 6.78 -25.73
N THR A 11 14.54 7.03 -24.72
CA THR A 11 14.95 6.89 -23.31
C THR A 11 14.60 5.52 -22.73
N ILE A 12 13.80 4.70 -23.42
CA ILE A 12 13.35 3.39 -22.90
C ILE A 12 14.38 2.28 -23.12
N GLN A 13 15.36 2.46 -24.02
CA GLN A 13 16.25 1.37 -24.44
C GLN A 13 17.50 1.15 -23.57
N ASN A 14 17.65 1.82 -22.42
CA ASN A 14 18.80 1.63 -21.53
C ASN A 14 18.46 1.30 -20.07
N ILE A 15 17.21 0.90 -19.78
CA ILE A 15 16.81 0.36 -18.46
C ILE A 15 16.63 -1.17 -18.60
N GLY A 16 17.56 -1.82 -19.30
CA GLY A 16 17.43 -3.21 -19.73
C GLY A 16 18.12 -4.25 -18.85
N ASP A 17 19.12 -3.87 -18.04
CA ASP A 17 20.09 -4.88 -17.56
C ASP A 17 20.41 -4.84 -16.05
N ASN A 18 19.64 -4.13 -15.19
CA ASN A 18 19.95 -4.17 -13.74
C ASN A 18 18.83 -3.76 -12.77
N MET A 19 17.58 -4.15 -13.01
CA MET A 19 16.52 -4.03 -12.01
C MET A 19 15.68 -5.31 -12.02
N ASP A 20 16.18 -6.35 -11.34
CA ASP A 20 15.29 -7.26 -10.60
C ASP A 20 14.65 -6.44 -9.46
N GLU A 21 13.84 -5.44 -9.81
CA GLU A 21 12.93 -4.81 -8.85
C GLU A 21 11.94 -5.92 -8.50
N GLN A 22 12.20 -6.62 -7.39
CA GLN A 22 11.28 -7.60 -6.86
C GLN A 22 9.96 -6.88 -6.59
N VAL A 23 9.05 -6.98 -7.54
CA VAL A 23 7.68 -6.51 -7.40
C VAL A 23 7.12 -7.22 -6.17
N SER A 24 6.76 -6.44 -5.14
CA SER A 24 6.22 -6.95 -3.88
C SER A 24 5.09 -7.94 -4.14
N LYS A 25 4.97 -9.01 -3.34
CA LYS A 25 3.84 -9.95 -3.48
C LYS A 25 2.48 -9.25 -3.35
N PHE A 26 2.42 -8.12 -2.64
CA PHE A 26 1.22 -7.29 -2.55
C PHE A 26 0.87 -6.65 -3.89
N CYS A 27 1.85 -6.12 -4.63
CA CYS A 27 1.65 -5.63 -6.00
C CYS A 27 1.14 -6.75 -6.92
N GLN A 28 1.75 -7.93 -6.83
CA GLN A 28 1.37 -9.07 -7.67
C GLN A 28 -0.07 -9.49 -7.40
N ALA A 29 -0.43 -9.67 -6.13
CA ALA A 29 -1.79 -10.02 -5.73
C ALA A 29 -2.81 -8.94 -6.10
N PHE A 30 -2.45 -7.66 -5.94
CA PHE A 30 -3.34 -6.57 -6.27
C PHE A 30 -3.71 -6.51 -7.76
N GLN A 31 -2.82 -6.97 -8.66
CA GLN A 31 -3.13 -7.09 -10.09
C GLN A 31 -4.19 -8.16 -10.38
N GLU A 32 -4.34 -9.15 -9.50
CA GLU A 32 -5.26 -10.27 -9.66
C GLU A 32 -6.63 -9.99 -9.02
N LEU A 33 -6.72 -8.99 -8.13
CA LEU A 33 -7.97 -8.60 -7.48
C LEU A 33 -8.97 -8.01 -8.48
N SER A 34 -10.24 -8.42 -8.35
CA SER A 34 -11.33 -7.77 -9.07
C SER A 34 -11.67 -6.42 -8.45
N ALA A 35 -12.38 -5.57 -9.20
CA ALA A 35 -12.91 -4.31 -8.66
C ALA A 35 -13.79 -4.53 -7.42
N SER A 36 -14.55 -5.61 -7.38
CA SER A 36 -15.38 -5.97 -6.22
C SER A 36 -14.55 -6.38 -5.00
N ASP A 37 -13.43 -7.06 -5.20
CA ASP A 37 -12.51 -7.41 -4.11
C ASP A 37 -11.86 -6.15 -3.53
N ILE A 38 -11.42 -5.23 -4.41
CA ILE A 38 -10.84 -3.95 -4.01
C ILE A 38 -11.86 -3.11 -3.21
N GLU A 39 -13.11 -3.02 -3.67
CA GLU A 39 -14.19 -2.32 -2.95
C GLU A 39 -14.47 -2.95 -1.58
N TRP A 40 -14.50 -4.29 -1.53
CA TRP A 40 -14.70 -5.01 -0.27
C TRP A 40 -13.56 -4.75 0.72
N ILE A 41 -12.30 -4.88 0.29
CA ILE A 41 -11.10 -4.59 1.09
C ILE A 41 -11.13 -3.14 1.59
N GLN A 42 -11.47 -2.19 0.69
CA GLN A 42 -11.59 -0.79 1.02
C GLN A 42 -12.67 -0.52 2.08
N SER A 43 -13.81 -1.23 2.02
CA SER A 43 -14.88 -1.10 3.02
C SER A 43 -14.41 -1.47 4.45
N GLN A 44 -13.48 -2.44 4.57
CA GLN A 44 -12.90 -2.83 5.86
C GLN A 44 -12.06 -1.72 6.50
N ILE A 45 -11.51 -0.80 5.70
CA ILE A 45 -10.78 0.38 6.23
C ILE A 45 -11.76 1.35 6.87
N TYR A 46 -12.85 1.69 6.19
CA TYR A 46 -13.78 2.71 6.65
C TYR A 46 -14.41 2.31 7.98
N ASP A 47 -14.87 1.06 8.10
CA ASP A 47 -15.42 0.53 9.36
C ASP A 47 -14.43 0.59 10.54
N ARG A 48 -13.12 0.65 10.29
CA ARG A 48 -12.09 0.71 11.33
C ARG A 48 -11.48 2.09 11.55
N ARG A 49 -11.35 2.94 10.53
CA ARG A 49 -10.97 4.36 10.68
C ARG A 49 -11.95 5.10 11.58
N PHE A 50 -13.23 4.69 11.56
CA PHE A 50 -14.29 5.25 12.42
C PHE A 50 -14.49 4.48 13.75
N LYS A 51 -13.81 3.35 13.98
CA LYS A 51 -13.75 2.75 15.32
C LYS A 51 -12.90 3.63 16.25
N ASN A 52 -13.35 3.75 17.50
CA ASN A 52 -12.80 4.59 18.56
C ASN A 52 -11.26 4.70 18.49
N THR A 53 -10.72 5.92 18.45
CA THR A 53 -9.27 6.21 18.42
C THR A 53 -8.49 5.42 19.48
N TYR A 54 -9.09 5.16 20.63
CA TYR A 54 -8.50 4.32 21.68
C TYR A 54 -8.17 2.90 21.21
N THR A 55 -9.07 2.26 20.44
CA THR A 55 -8.83 0.90 19.95
C THR A 55 -7.78 0.87 18.85
N GLN A 56 -7.70 1.93 18.02
CA GLN A 56 -6.65 2.05 17.01
C GLN A 56 -5.27 2.27 17.64
N LYS A 57 -5.18 3.12 18.66
CA LYS A 57 -3.93 3.36 19.41
C LYS A 57 -3.46 2.08 20.09
N GLN A 58 -4.36 1.34 20.74
CA GLN A 58 -4.02 0.06 21.36
C GLN A 58 -3.51 -0.96 20.33
N ALA A 59 -4.21 -1.16 19.22
CA ALA A 59 -3.78 -2.10 18.18
C ALA A 59 -2.41 -1.73 17.59
N PHE A 60 -2.15 -0.44 17.41
CA PHE A 60 -0.85 0.04 16.92
C PHE A 60 0.29 -0.39 17.84
N PHE A 61 0.17 -0.20 19.16
CA PHE A 61 1.21 -0.60 20.12
C PHE A 61 1.27 -2.10 20.37
N GLU A 62 0.18 -2.84 20.19
CA GLU A 62 0.22 -4.31 20.20
C GLU A 62 1.07 -4.86 19.04
N MET A 63 0.96 -4.25 17.85
CA MET A 63 1.78 -4.62 16.68
C MET A 63 3.19 -4.04 16.75
N ASN A 64 3.37 -2.89 17.40
CA ASN A 64 4.64 -2.15 17.46
C ASN A 64 4.99 -1.77 18.91
N PRO A 65 5.35 -2.73 19.77
CA PRO A 65 5.48 -2.51 21.22
C PRO A 65 6.65 -1.59 21.62
N GLN A 66 7.58 -1.34 20.70
CA GLN A 66 8.72 -0.45 20.92
C GLN A 66 8.49 0.97 20.37
N SER A 67 7.36 1.21 19.71
CA SER A 67 7.03 2.52 19.16
C SER A 67 6.66 3.51 20.26
N THR A 68 6.76 4.79 19.93
CA THR A 68 6.38 5.90 20.78
C THR A 68 5.00 6.45 20.41
N ASP A 69 4.45 7.32 21.26
CA ASP A 69 3.25 8.09 20.93
C ASP A 69 3.44 8.97 19.69
N GLN A 70 4.65 9.49 19.47
CA GLN A 70 4.95 10.29 18.28
C GLN A 70 4.89 9.44 17.01
N ASP A 71 5.37 8.20 17.06
CA ASP A 71 5.28 7.25 15.94
C ASP A 71 3.81 6.92 15.64
N TYR A 72 2.98 6.75 16.68
CA TYR A 72 1.54 6.55 16.50
C TYR A 72 0.88 7.72 15.75
N PHE A 73 1.17 8.96 16.16
CA PHE A 73 0.58 10.13 15.50
C PHE A 73 1.08 10.29 14.07
N ALA A 74 2.38 10.04 13.80
CA ALA A 74 2.91 10.03 12.44
C ALA A 74 2.26 8.96 11.57
N TRP A 75 2.08 7.75 12.10
CA TRP A 75 1.38 6.66 11.43
C TRP A 75 -0.08 6.99 11.15
N GLN A 76 -0.77 7.63 12.10
CA GLN A 76 -2.15 8.04 11.93
C GLN A 76 -2.27 9.12 10.84
N ASP A 77 -1.43 10.15 10.89
CA ASP A 77 -1.40 11.23 9.91
C ASP A 77 -1.14 10.72 8.49
N TYR A 78 -0.16 9.81 8.34
CA TYR A 78 0.11 9.13 7.09
C TYR A 78 -1.14 8.45 6.53
N ARG A 79 -1.81 7.63 7.35
CA ARG A 79 -3.00 6.89 6.92
C ARG A 79 -4.23 7.76 6.64
N MET A 80 -4.27 8.99 7.15
CA MET A 80 -5.33 9.96 6.84
C MET A 80 -5.08 10.69 5.53
N THR A 81 -3.83 10.83 5.14
CA THR A 81 -3.41 11.64 3.98
C THR A 81 -3.05 10.80 2.74
N HIS A 82 -2.82 9.49 2.92
CA HIS A 82 -2.41 8.57 1.85
C HIS A 82 -3.48 7.52 1.55
N ASP A 83 -3.33 6.90 0.37
CA ASP A 83 -4.21 5.86 -0.14
C ASP A 83 -3.41 4.58 -0.40
N TRP A 84 -3.87 3.48 0.19
CA TRP A 84 -3.18 2.20 0.12
C TRP A 84 -3.10 1.67 -1.32
N GLN A 85 -4.09 1.98 -2.17
CA GLN A 85 -4.09 1.53 -3.58
C GLN A 85 -2.99 2.20 -4.39
N THR A 86 -2.56 3.39 -3.97
CA THR A 86 -1.39 4.06 -4.55
C THR A 86 -0.12 3.54 -3.90
N ASP A 87 -0.08 3.51 -2.57
CA ASP A 87 1.11 3.11 -1.81
C ASP A 87 1.58 1.69 -2.13
N ILE A 88 0.66 0.77 -2.45
CA ILE A 88 0.99 -0.62 -2.80
C ILE A 88 2.01 -0.72 -3.94
N TRP A 89 2.02 0.25 -4.86
CA TRP A 89 2.93 0.30 -6.01
C TRP A 89 4.29 0.92 -5.70
N PHE A 90 4.40 1.70 -4.63
CA PHE A 90 5.61 2.45 -4.27
C PHE A 90 6.31 1.87 -3.04
N MET A 91 5.62 1.04 -2.25
CA MET A 91 6.18 0.32 -1.11
C MET A 91 6.70 -1.05 -1.56
N PHE A 92 7.89 -1.07 -2.13
CA PHE A 92 8.54 -2.31 -2.56
C PHE A 92 8.90 -3.23 -1.38
N ASP A 93 9.22 -2.68 -0.20
CA ASP A 93 9.38 -3.48 1.01
C ASP A 93 8.00 -3.85 1.58
N GLU A 94 7.74 -5.15 1.64
CA GLU A 94 6.52 -5.72 2.23
C GLU A 94 6.29 -5.25 3.67
N LYS A 95 7.36 -5.03 4.45
CA LYS A 95 7.25 -4.57 5.83
C LYS A 95 6.70 -3.15 5.92
N ASP A 96 7.06 -2.28 4.98
CA ASP A 96 6.57 -0.91 4.95
C ASP A 96 5.08 -0.89 4.63
N PHE A 97 4.65 -1.67 3.65
CA PHE A 97 3.23 -1.83 3.33
C PHE A 97 2.44 -2.42 4.50
N MET A 98 2.97 -3.46 5.14
CA MET A 98 2.34 -4.06 6.33
C MET A 98 2.31 -3.10 7.53
N TYR A 99 3.30 -2.23 7.68
CA TYR A 99 3.34 -1.24 8.74
C TYR A 99 2.27 -0.16 8.55
N HIS A 100 2.18 0.41 7.34
CA HIS A 100 1.22 1.49 7.05
C HIS A 100 -0.21 0.97 6.83
N TRP A 101 -0.36 -0.24 6.29
CA TRP A 101 -1.64 -0.82 5.88
C TRP A 101 -1.87 -2.24 6.43
N PRO A 102 -1.71 -2.50 7.75
CA PRO A 102 -1.67 -3.86 8.31
C PRO A 102 -2.93 -4.67 8.04
N TYR A 103 -4.10 -4.06 8.11
CA TYR A 103 -5.37 -4.74 7.84
C TYR A 103 -5.58 -5.03 6.36
N ILE A 104 -5.13 -4.14 5.48
CA ILE A 104 -5.19 -4.37 4.04
C ILE A 104 -4.25 -5.48 3.64
N ALA A 105 -3.02 -5.42 4.13
CA ALA A 105 -2.05 -6.48 3.97
C ALA A 105 -2.60 -7.83 4.43
N ALA A 106 -3.25 -7.90 5.60
CA ALA A 106 -3.87 -9.12 6.10
C ALA A 106 -4.96 -9.67 5.17
N HIS A 107 -5.83 -8.83 4.62
CA HIS A 107 -6.88 -9.27 3.70
C HIS A 107 -6.33 -9.70 2.34
N ILE A 108 -5.32 -8.99 1.82
CA ILE A 108 -4.64 -9.39 0.58
C ILE A 108 -3.91 -10.72 0.80
N LEU A 109 -3.23 -10.92 1.93
CA LEU A 109 -2.58 -12.18 2.26
C LEU A 109 -3.57 -13.34 2.31
N GLN A 110 -4.72 -13.13 2.96
CA GLN A 110 -5.78 -14.15 2.99
C GLN A 110 -6.22 -14.55 1.58
N TYR A 111 -6.35 -13.59 0.66
CA TYR A 111 -6.70 -13.87 -0.73
C TYR A 111 -5.63 -14.68 -1.48
N ILE A 112 -4.35 -14.43 -1.22
CA ILE A 112 -3.23 -15.14 -1.88
C ILE A 112 -3.07 -16.57 -1.32
N GLU A 113 -3.42 -16.77 -0.06
CA GLU A 113 -3.24 -18.04 0.66
C GLU A 113 -4.42 -19.04 0.47
N ASP A 114 -5.57 -18.56 -0.01
CA ASP A 114 -6.78 -19.35 -0.31
C ASP A 114 -6.76 -19.92 -1.76
#